data_AF-A0A538CA98-F1
#
_entry.id   AF-A0A538CA98-F1
#
_cell.length_a   1.000
_cell.length_b   1.000
_cell.length_c   1.000
_cell.angle_alpha   90.00
_cell.angle_beta   90.00
_cell.angle_gamma   90.00
#
_symmetry.space_group_name_H-M   'P 1'
#
loop_
_entity.id
_entity.type
_entity.pdbx_description
1 polymer ?
#
loop_
_entity_poly.entity_id
_entity_poly.type
_entity_poly.pdbx_seq_one_letter_code
_entity_poly.pdbx_strand_id
1 'polypeptide(L)'
;MKVSAPNEGSSVEHVQGRISPDTRLGTIHAGSRYVLGFGPDSYGIWDDFSKGAPVEHFPATDQGRNAAWQRYVELEPGAREVLEAAQDAARPQLEQTGRRRRWPVLVAILVVVAGGIIALVVAKSGGNGGNGGATGVAVGREAHIDVSGGQTLSEDIPLDSFKASGIQAVFGGVVDARWKGPTAELHIELHSPTTGQGNTTQIPFRVIELTLTPTPGTTIEISSSHGECSFNVENLHDTGFSGTFTCSGVVAPNSTTPIDVKGTFAAGS
;
A
#
# COMPACT_ATOMS: atom_id res chain seq x y z
N MET A 1 9.20 71.73 4.56
CA MET A 1 8.03 70.85 4.52
C MET A 1 8.51 69.47 4.07
N LYS A 2 8.60 68.50 4.98
CA LYS A 2 8.99 67.11 4.67
C LYS A 2 7.71 66.35 4.35
N VAL A 3 7.62 65.83 3.12
CA VAL A 3 6.53 64.96 2.68
C VAL A 3 6.92 63.53 3.07
N SER A 4 6.18 62.94 4.01
CA SER A 4 6.31 61.54 4.37
C SER A 4 5.63 60.68 3.31
N ALA A 5 6.35 59.69 2.78
CA ALA A 5 5.77 58.65 1.94
C ALA A 5 4.87 57.72 2.79
N PRO A 6 3.75 57.21 2.26
CA PRO A 6 2.98 56.17 2.91
C PRO A 6 3.73 54.82 2.85
N ASN A 7 3.85 54.16 4.00
CA ASN A 7 4.34 52.79 4.09
C ASN A 7 3.37 51.85 3.37
N GLU A 8 3.77 51.31 2.22
CA GLU A 8 3.19 50.10 1.63
C GLU A 8 3.65 48.89 2.45
N GLY A 9 3.01 48.70 3.61
CA GLY A 9 3.00 47.42 4.28
C GLY A 9 2.06 46.48 3.54
N SER A 10 2.52 45.93 2.41
CA SER A 10 1.88 44.78 1.76
C SER A 10 2.13 43.55 2.63
N SER A 11 1.39 43.41 3.73
CA SER A 11 1.22 42.13 4.38
C SER A 11 0.49 41.24 3.41
N VAL A 12 1.24 40.34 2.77
CA VAL A 12 0.67 39.15 2.13
C VAL A 12 0.09 38.31 3.24
N GLU A 13 -1.11 38.66 3.66
CA GLU A 13 -2.00 37.84 4.47
C GLU A 13 -2.25 36.60 3.62
N HIS A 14 -1.48 35.54 3.88
CA HIS A 14 -1.72 34.24 3.30
C HIS A 14 -3.10 33.82 3.77
N VAL A 15 -4.12 34.06 2.95
CA VAL A 15 -5.42 33.43 3.06
C VAL A 15 -5.22 31.95 2.69
N GLN A 16 -4.57 31.21 3.60
CA GLN A 16 -4.83 29.79 3.77
C GLN A 16 -6.31 29.72 4.12
N GLY A 17 -7.15 29.49 3.11
CA GLY A 17 -8.54 29.14 3.34
C GLY A 17 -8.52 27.92 4.25
N ARG A 18 -8.84 28.12 5.53
CA ARG A 18 -8.99 27.01 6.46
C ARG A 18 -10.16 26.19 5.93
N ILE A 19 -9.84 25.04 5.32
CA ILE A 19 -10.82 24.04 4.98
C ILE A 19 -11.63 23.78 6.25
N SER A 20 -12.96 23.92 6.16
CA SER A 20 -13.81 23.70 7.33
C SER A 20 -13.60 22.26 7.82
N PRO A 21 -13.45 22.00 9.13
CA PRO A 21 -13.34 20.65 9.68
C PRO A 21 -14.52 19.74 9.27
N ASP A 22 -15.65 20.34 8.92
CA ASP A 22 -16.87 19.65 8.48
C ASP A 22 -16.84 19.28 6.98
N THR A 23 -15.82 19.71 6.25
CA THR A 23 -15.69 19.45 4.82
C THR A 23 -15.30 17.98 4.62
N ARG A 24 -16.13 17.24 3.87
CA ARG A 24 -15.77 15.90 3.38
C ARG A 24 -14.63 16.04 2.36
N LEU A 25 -13.43 15.61 2.74
CA LEU A 25 -12.26 15.59 1.85
C LEU A 25 -12.21 14.34 0.99
N GLY A 26 -12.77 13.23 1.49
CA GLY A 26 -12.86 12.00 0.73
C GLY A 26 -13.92 11.04 1.26
N THR A 27 -14.20 10.03 0.45
CA THR A 27 -15.17 8.97 0.73
C THR A 27 -14.42 7.65 0.92
N ILE A 28 -14.74 6.95 2.02
CA ILE A 28 -14.25 5.60 2.30
C ILE A 28 -15.30 4.58 1.85
N HIS A 29 -16.57 4.80 2.22
CA HIS A 29 -17.70 3.97 1.79
C HIS A 29 -18.93 4.82 1.51
N ALA A 30 -19.66 4.47 0.46
CA ALA A 30 -20.95 5.09 0.13
C ALA A 30 -22.07 4.04 0.24
N GLY A 31 -23.09 4.36 1.02
CA GLY A 31 -24.26 3.54 1.25
C GLY A 31 -25.44 4.02 0.42
N SER A 32 -26.64 3.62 0.82
CA SER A 32 -27.87 4.03 0.16
C SER A 32 -28.24 5.50 0.45
N ARG A 33 -27.89 5.99 1.65
CA ARG A 33 -28.16 7.35 2.12
C ARG A 33 -26.94 8.00 2.76
N TYR A 34 -26.21 7.25 3.57
CA TYR A 34 -25.06 7.75 4.30
C TYR A 34 -23.76 7.43 3.58
N VAL A 35 -22.76 8.27 3.81
CA VAL A 35 -21.41 8.13 3.29
C VAL A 35 -20.43 8.25 4.46
N LEU A 36 -19.62 7.23 4.66
CA LEU A 36 -18.47 7.29 5.54
C LEU A 36 -17.28 7.87 4.78
N GLY A 37 -16.61 8.83 5.38
CA GLY A 37 -15.47 9.52 4.79
C GLY A 37 -14.53 10.10 5.84
N PHE A 38 -13.70 11.03 5.40
CA PHE A 38 -12.78 11.76 6.27
C PHE A 38 -12.77 13.26 5.94
N GLY A 39 -12.59 14.07 6.98
CA GLY A 39 -12.29 15.49 6.92
C GLY A 39 -10.80 15.76 7.24
N PRO A 40 -10.41 17.02 7.47
CA PRO A 40 -9.01 17.39 7.73
C PRO A 40 -8.39 16.69 8.95
N ASP A 41 -9.18 16.43 9.99
CA ASP A 41 -8.74 15.93 11.29
C ASP A 41 -9.74 14.95 11.95
N SER A 42 -10.69 14.44 11.15
CA SER A 42 -11.76 13.57 11.66
C SER A 42 -12.23 12.55 10.62
N TYR A 43 -12.80 11.45 11.10
CA TYR A 43 -13.71 10.63 10.31
C TYR A 43 -15.13 11.17 10.46
N GLY A 44 -15.95 11.04 9.43
CA GLY A 44 -17.32 11.53 9.46
C GLY A 44 -18.30 10.62 8.73
N ILE A 45 -19.57 10.71 9.13
CA ILE A 45 -20.69 10.13 8.39
C ILE A 45 -21.53 11.29 7.87
N TRP A 46 -21.61 11.43 6.56
CA TRP A 46 -22.43 12.44 5.89
C TRP A 46 -23.71 11.78 5.37
N ASP A 47 -24.83 12.50 5.37
CA ASP A 47 -26.02 12.11 4.60
C ASP A 47 -25.87 12.70 3.19
N ASP A 48 -25.74 11.86 2.17
CA ASP A 48 -25.42 12.27 0.80
C ASP A 48 -26.54 13.09 0.13
N PHE A 49 -27.77 12.99 0.67
CA PHE A 49 -28.90 13.81 0.22
C PHE A 49 -28.93 15.18 0.89
N SER A 50 -28.17 15.38 1.97
CA SER A 50 -27.97 16.68 2.60
C SER A 50 -26.55 17.20 2.35
N LYS A 51 -26.40 18.25 1.55
CA LYS A 51 -25.10 18.88 1.28
C LYS A 51 -24.63 19.72 2.48
N GLY A 52 -24.45 19.09 3.64
CA GLY A 52 -24.12 19.71 4.92
C GLY A 52 -22.91 19.11 5.61
N ALA A 53 -22.67 19.58 6.85
CA ALA A 53 -21.71 19.00 7.78
C ALA A 53 -22.02 17.51 8.02
N PRO A 54 -21.05 16.70 8.49
CA PRO A 54 -21.36 15.32 8.77
C PRO A 54 -22.37 15.24 9.91
N VAL A 55 -23.23 14.23 9.79
CA VAL A 55 -24.24 13.89 10.79
C VAL A 55 -23.56 13.42 12.07
N GLU A 56 -22.42 12.74 11.94
CA GLU A 56 -21.61 12.26 13.06
C GLU A 56 -20.11 12.42 12.75
N HIS A 57 -19.34 12.85 13.76
CA HIS A 57 -17.89 13.02 13.69
C HIS A 57 -17.18 12.10 14.68
N PHE A 58 -16.00 11.64 14.29
CA PHE A 58 -15.13 10.81 15.10
C PHE A 58 -13.68 11.31 14.98
N PRO A 59 -12.87 11.28 16.05
CA PRO A 59 -11.47 11.70 15.98
C PRO A 59 -10.69 10.91 14.91
N ALA A 60 -9.70 11.54 14.26
CA ALA A 60 -8.76 10.85 13.35
C ALA A 60 -7.77 9.96 14.11
N THR A 61 -8.28 8.97 14.83
CA THR A 61 -7.54 7.92 15.54
C THR A 61 -8.08 6.56 15.12
N ASP A 62 -7.33 5.47 15.37
CA ASP A 62 -7.81 4.12 15.07
C ASP A 62 -9.12 3.78 15.80
N GLN A 63 -9.24 4.20 17.05
CA GLN A 63 -10.47 4.04 17.83
C GLN A 63 -11.62 4.82 17.19
N GLY A 64 -11.37 6.06 16.74
CA GLY A 64 -12.36 6.88 16.04
C GLY A 64 -12.79 6.25 14.71
N ARG A 65 -11.85 5.69 13.94
CA ARG A 65 -12.14 4.94 12.71
C ARG A 65 -13.06 3.76 12.96
N ASN A 66 -12.74 2.95 13.96
CA ASN A 66 -13.54 1.77 14.31
C ASN A 66 -14.96 2.16 14.78
N ALA A 67 -15.07 3.21 15.59
CA ALA A 67 -16.36 3.74 16.02
C ALA A 67 -17.18 4.29 14.85
N ALA A 68 -16.55 5.05 13.94
CA ALA A 68 -17.19 5.59 12.75
C ALA A 68 -17.73 4.48 11.85
N TRP A 69 -16.95 3.42 11.65
CA TRP A 69 -17.37 2.27 10.87
C TRP A 69 -18.53 1.51 11.51
N GLN A 70 -18.44 1.20 12.81
CA GLN A 70 -19.52 0.51 13.53
C GLN A 70 -20.82 1.28 13.40
N ARG A 71 -20.75 2.61 13.56
CA ARG A 71 -21.89 3.48 13.44
C ARG A 71 -22.45 3.56 12.03
N TYR A 72 -21.59 3.68 11.03
CA TYR A 72 -21.99 3.68 9.62
C TYR A 72 -22.76 2.41 9.25
N VAL A 73 -22.27 1.26 9.72
CA VAL A 73 -22.91 -0.04 9.51
C VAL A 73 -24.27 -0.17 10.22
N GLU A 74 -24.46 0.49 11.37
CA GLU A 74 -25.78 0.57 12.02
C GLU A 74 -26.78 1.40 11.19
N LEU A 75 -26.30 2.49 10.57
CA LEU A 75 -27.11 3.38 9.75
C LEU A 75 -27.40 2.81 8.35
N GLU A 76 -26.47 2.02 7.81
CA GLU A 76 -26.54 1.38 6.50
C GLU A 76 -26.36 -0.14 6.62
N PRO A 77 -27.38 -0.90 7.08
CA PRO A 77 -27.26 -2.35 7.23
C PRO A 77 -26.83 -3.08 5.95
N GLY A 78 -27.25 -2.56 4.78
CA GLY A 78 -26.85 -3.09 3.46
C GLY A 78 -25.36 -2.92 3.14
N ALA A 79 -24.63 -2.05 3.86
CA ALA A 79 -23.19 -1.94 3.72
C ALA A 79 -22.46 -3.22 4.15
N ARG A 80 -23.04 -4.01 5.08
CA ARG A 80 -22.51 -5.34 5.44
C ARG A 80 -22.59 -6.31 4.28
N GLU A 81 -23.71 -6.34 3.58
CA GLU A 81 -23.93 -7.28 2.47
C GLU A 81 -22.98 -6.98 1.30
N VAL A 82 -22.75 -5.69 0.99
CA VAL A 82 -21.78 -5.28 -0.04
C VAL A 82 -20.35 -5.66 0.37
N LEU A 83 -20.01 -5.49 1.64
CA LEU A 83 -18.72 -5.91 2.17
C LEU A 83 -18.54 -7.43 2.11
N GLU A 84 -19.55 -8.20 2.54
CA GLU A 84 -19.54 -9.67 2.50
C GLU A 84 -19.44 -10.18 1.06
N ALA A 85 -20.15 -9.58 0.12
CA ALA A 85 -20.06 -9.93 -1.30
C ALA A 85 -18.67 -9.60 -1.89
N ALA A 86 -18.08 -8.46 -1.51
CA ALA A 86 -16.72 -8.11 -1.90
C ALA A 86 -15.67 -9.07 -1.29
N GLN A 87 -15.88 -9.51 -0.05
CA GLN A 87 -15.05 -10.51 0.62
C GLN A 87 -15.17 -11.88 -0.04
N ASP A 88 -16.38 -12.32 -0.38
CA ASP A 88 -16.61 -13.57 -1.10
C ASP A 88 -16.02 -13.54 -2.52
N ALA A 89 -16.05 -12.39 -3.18
CA ALA A 89 -15.40 -12.19 -4.48
C ALA A 89 -13.86 -12.15 -4.37
N ALA A 90 -13.32 -11.67 -3.25
CA ALA A 90 -11.88 -11.60 -2.98
C ALA A 90 -11.30 -12.92 -2.44
N ARG A 91 -12.13 -13.88 -2.03
CA ARG A 91 -11.66 -15.23 -1.66
C ARG A 91 -11.04 -15.88 -2.91
N PRO A 92 -9.79 -16.37 -2.84
CA PRO A 92 -9.19 -17.08 -3.96
C PRO A 92 -10.06 -18.29 -4.30
N GLN A 93 -10.50 -18.39 -5.56
CA GLN A 93 -11.26 -19.52 -6.13
C GLN A 93 -10.42 -20.81 -6.11
N LEU A 94 -10.12 -21.35 -4.94
CA LEU A 94 -9.32 -22.58 -4.81
C LEU A 94 -10.17 -23.85 -4.83
N GLU A 95 -11.50 -23.76 -4.92
CA GLU A 95 -12.35 -24.94 -4.85
C GLU A 95 -13.56 -24.88 -5.79
N GLN A 96 -13.33 -24.94 -7.10
CA GLN A 96 -14.41 -25.35 -8.03
C GLN A 96 -13.98 -26.14 -9.28
N THR A 97 -12.74 -26.64 -9.32
CA THR A 97 -12.30 -27.60 -10.35
C THR A 97 -12.06 -28.97 -9.72
N GLY A 98 -13.11 -29.62 -9.23
CA GLY A 98 -12.92 -30.83 -8.43
C GLY A 98 -14.01 -31.88 -8.47
N ARG A 99 -14.97 -31.87 -9.40
CA ARG A 99 -15.91 -33.00 -9.50
C ARG A 99 -16.59 -33.17 -10.84
N ARG A 100 -15.83 -33.47 -11.90
CA ARG A 100 -16.35 -34.27 -13.01
C ARG A 100 -15.24 -34.86 -13.88
N ARG A 101 -15.39 -36.17 -14.09
CA ARG A 101 -14.95 -36.97 -15.25
C ARG A 101 -13.71 -37.85 -15.06
N ARG A 102 -14.02 -39.08 -14.62
CA ARG A 102 -13.35 -40.35 -14.94
C ARG A 102 -12.69 -40.34 -16.34
N TRP A 103 -11.42 -40.74 -16.45
CA TRP A 103 -10.96 -41.69 -17.49
C TRP A 103 -9.56 -42.29 -17.16
N PRO A 104 -9.33 -43.58 -17.45
CA PRO A 104 -8.15 -44.35 -17.04
C PRO A 104 -7.04 -44.34 -18.12
N VAL A 105 -5.83 -43.86 -17.79
CA VAL A 105 -4.64 -43.96 -18.67
C VAL A 105 -3.42 -44.40 -17.84
N LEU A 106 -3.50 -45.58 -17.23
CA LEU A 106 -2.38 -46.21 -16.52
C LEU A 106 -1.73 -47.37 -17.30
N VAL A 107 -1.98 -47.50 -18.61
CA VAL A 107 -1.45 -48.62 -19.42
C VAL A 107 -0.33 -48.22 -20.38
N ALA A 108 -0.02 -46.93 -20.56
CA ALA A 108 0.95 -46.49 -21.59
C ALA A 108 2.36 -46.11 -21.09
N ILE A 109 2.63 -46.06 -19.78
CA ILE A 109 3.94 -45.61 -19.21
C ILE A 109 4.82 -46.80 -18.75
N LEU A 110 4.62 -48.00 -19.30
CA LEU A 110 5.47 -49.17 -19.02
C LEU A 110 6.38 -49.56 -20.20
N VAL A 111 6.33 -48.85 -21.34
CA VAL A 111 7.06 -49.24 -22.56
C VAL A 111 8.15 -48.25 -23.00
N VAL A 112 8.21 -47.02 -22.47
CA VAL A 112 9.17 -46.00 -22.96
C VAL A 112 10.39 -45.79 -22.06
N VAL A 113 10.44 -46.35 -20.85
CA VAL A 113 11.63 -46.24 -19.97
C VAL A 113 12.75 -47.24 -20.35
N ALA A 114 12.52 -48.12 -21.33
CA ALA A 114 13.52 -49.06 -21.84
C ALA A 114 14.43 -48.50 -22.95
N GLY A 115 14.30 -47.23 -23.36
CA GLY A 115 15.09 -46.73 -24.49
C GLY A 115 15.41 -45.25 -24.42
N GLY A 116 16.63 -44.92 -24.03
CA GLY A 116 17.29 -43.70 -24.51
C GLY A 116 17.88 -42.80 -23.42
N ILE A 117 19.06 -43.16 -22.92
CA ILE A 117 20.01 -42.22 -22.35
C ILE A 117 20.82 -41.64 -23.50
N ILE A 118 20.76 -40.32 -23.74
CA ILE A 118 21.92 -39.54 -24.19
C ILE A 118 21.99 -38.27 -23.34
N ALA A 119 23.18 -38.10 -22.78
CA ALA A 119 23.58 -37.06 -21.86
C ALA A 119 23.52 -35.64 -22.45
N LEU A 120 23.07 -34.69 -21.63
CA LEU A 120 23.74 -33.40 -21.54
C LEU A 120 23.98 -33.08 -20.05
N VAL A 121 25.26 -33.04 -19.74
CA VAL A 121 25.96 -32.83 -18.46
C VAL A 121 26.51 -31.40 -18.59
N VAL A 122 26.03 -30.36 -17.88
CA VAL A 122 26.52 -29.77 -16.60
C VAL A 122 26.13 -28.27 -16.68
N ALA A 123 25.65 -27.55 -15.66
CA ALA A 123 25.90 -27.54 -14.20
C ALA A 123 24.57 -27.36 -13.42
N LYS A 124 24.23 -28.13 -12.37
CA LYS A 124 24.76 -28.09 -10.98
C LYS A 124 24.62 -26.69 -10.37
N SER A 125 23.57 -26.43 -9.60
CA SER A 125 23.45 -26.76 -8.16
C SER A 125 21.96 -26.83 -7.78
N GLY A 126 21.36 -28.02 -7.63
CA GLY A 126 21.21 -28.71 -6.34
C GLY A 126 20.07 -28.05 -5.53
N GLY A 127 18.84 -28.54 -5.45
CA GLY A 127 18.32 -29.91 -5.48
C GLY A 127 17.56 -30.12 -4.17
N ASN A 128 16.24 -30.36 -4.23
CA ASN A 128 15.59 -31.56 -3.72
C ASN A 128 14.06 -31.38 -3.73
N GLY A 129 13.36 -32.32 -4.40
CA GLY A 129 11.90 -32.40 -4.37
C GLY A 129 11.41 -32.80 -2.97
N GLY A 130 10.43 -32.05 -2.48
CA GLY A 130 9.70 -32.33 -1.26
C GLY A 130 8.22 -32.13 -1.51
N ASN A 131 7.44 -33.13 -1.13
CA ASN A 131 5.99 -33.23 -1.20
C ASN A 131 5.24 -31.94 -0.82
N GLY A 132 4.10 -31.75 -1.48
CA GLY A 132 3.10 -30.72 -1.16
C GLY A 132 2.66 -30.77 0.30
N GLY A 133 3.29 -29.91 1.09
CA GLY A 133 2.69 -29.24 2.25
C GLY A 133 2.72 -27.75 1.93
N ALA A 134 1.75 -26.99 2.45
CA ALA A 134 1.74 -25.54 2.34
C ALA A 134 3.02 -24.96 2.96
N THR A 135 4.07 -24.82 2.15
CA THR A 135 5.30 -24.14 2.51
C THR A 135 4.96 -22.68 2.60
N GLY A 136 5.02 -22.11 3.81
CA GLY A 136 5.07 -20.66 3.96
C GLY A 136 6.17 -20.14 3.05
N VAL A 137 5.78 -19.37 2.04
CA VAL A 137 6.72 -18.73 1.13
C VAL A 137 7.59 -17.83 1.99
N ALA A 138 8.88 -18.13 2.06
CA ALA A 138 9.82 -17.28 2.78
C ALA A 138 9.79 -15.90 2.11
N VAL A 139 9.18 -14.93 2.79
CA VAL A 139 9.14 -13.55 2.32
C VAL A 139 10.55 -12.98 2.56
N GLY A 140 11.11 -12.33 1.55
CA GLY A 140 12.44 -11.71 1.65
C GLY A 140 12.52 -10.66 2.77
N ARG A 141 13.74 -10.22 3.09
CA ARG A 141 14.04 -9.21 4.13
C ARG A 141 14.87 -8.06 3.60
N GLU A 142 14.74 -7.80 2.30
CA GLU A 142 15.53 -6.81 1.58
C GLU A 142 14.60 -5.99 0.71
N ALA A 143 14.94 -4.73 0.52
CA ALA A 143 14.34 -3.88 -0.49
C ALA A 143 15.44 -3.38 -1.43
N HIS A 144 15.16 -3.33 -2.72
CA HIS A 144 16.06 -2.76 -3.72
C HIS A 144 15.50 -1.40 -4.14
N ILE A 145 16.34 -0.38 -4.19
CA ILE A 145 15.94 0.97 -4.58
C ILE A 145 16.84 1.47 -5.69
N ASP A 146 16.22 1.91 -6.78
CA ASP A 146 16.83 2.66 -7.88
C ASP A 146 16.26 4.09 -7.90
N VAL A 147 17.13 5.08 -7.75
CA VAL A 147 16.84 6.51 -7.89
C VAL A 147 17.50 7.02 -9.15
N SER A 148 16.76 7.81 -9.94
CA SER A 148 17.26 8.45 -11.16
C SER A 148 16.75 9.90 -11.30
N GLY A 149 17.36 10.67 -12.22
CA GLY A 149 17.03 12.08 -12.45
C GLY A 149 18.08 13.02 -11.83
N GLY A 150 17.66 13.87 -10.90
CA GLY A 150 18.56 14.80 -10.19
C GLY A 150 19.70 14.13 -9.43
N GLN A 151 19.56 12.84 -9.09
CA GLN A 151 20.60 11.98 -8.54
C GLN A 151 20.48 10.54 -9.06
N THR A 152 21.57 9.79 -9.02
CA THR A 152 21.60 8.35 -9.35
C THR A 152 22.08 7.56 -8.15
N LEU A 153 21.23 6.70 -7.61
CA LEU A 153 21.53 5.79 -6.50
C LEU A 153 20.91 4.43 -6.80
N SER A 154 21.63 3.35 -6.50
CA SER A 154 21.11 1.99 -6.57
C SER A 154 21.67 1.21 -5.37
N GLU A 155 20.80 0.72 -4.49
CA GLU A 155 21.20 0.08 -3.23
C GLU A 155 20.19 -1.01 -2.82
N ASP A 156 20.72 -2.13 -2.32
CA ASP A 156 19.95 -3.13 -1.58
C ASP A 156 20.01 -2.79 -0.08
N ILE A 157 18.84 -2.58 0.53
CA ILE A 157 18.72 -2.18 1.93
C ILE A 157 18.06 -3.29 2.76
N PRO A 158 18.67 -3.69 3.90
CA PRO A 158 18.11 -4.73 4.75
C PRO A 158 16.91 -4.22 5.54
N LEU A 159 16.00 -5.14 5.86
CA LEU A 159 14.84 -4.89 6.71
C LEU A 159 15.30 -4.57 8.14
N ASP A 160 14.91 -3.39 8.62
CA ASP A 160 15.16 -2.89 9.97
C ASP A 160 14.01 -3.29 10.91
N SER A 161 12.77 -2.98 10.53
CA SER A 161 11.57 -3.35 11.29
C SER A 161 10.42 -3.79 10.39
N PHE A 162 9.60 -4.71 10.89
CA PHE A 162 8.35 -5.14 10.26
C PHE A 162 7.29 -5.41 11.31
N LYS A 163 6.10 -4.86 11.09
CA LYS A 163 4.92 -5.09 11.90
C LYS A 163 3.70 -5.25 11.00
N ALA A 164 3.10 -6.43 11.09
CA ALA A 164 1.81 -6.73 10.50
C ALA A 164 0.77 -6.83 11.62
N SER A 165 -0.36 -6.16 11.47
CA SER A 165 -1.49 -6.29 12.40
C SER A 165 -2.80 -6.34 11.64
N GLY A 166 -3.64 -7.34 11.93
CA GLY A 166 -5.00 -7.40 11.41
C GLY A 166 -5.12 -7.48 9.89
N ILE A 167 -4.13 -8.01 9.16
CA ILE A 167 -4.19 -8.13 7.68
C ILE A 167 -5.40 -8.97 7.23
N GLN A 168 -5.81 -9.98 8.02
CA GLN A 168 -7.05 -10.75 7.84
C GLN A 168 -8.28 -10.11 8.49
N ALA A 169 -8.10 -9.04 9.27
CA ALA A 169 -9.20 -8.43 9.99
C ALA A 169 -10.07 -7.64 9.00
N VAL A 170 -11.38 -7.84 9.12
CA VAL A 170 -12.42 -7.22 8.30
C VAL A 170 -12.32 -5.69 8.27
N PHE A 171 -11.76 -5.07 9.32
CA PHE A 171 -11.65 -3.62 9.46
C PHE A 171 -10.37 -3.02 8.89
N GLY A 172 -9.56 -3.79 8.15
CA GLY A 172 -8.36 -3.29 7.52
C GLY A 172 -7.14 -3.39 8.44
N GLY A 173 -6.21 -4.25 8.06
CA GLY A 173 -4.92 -4.38 8.73
C GLY A 173 -3.99 -3.21 8.45
N VAL A 174 -2.95 -3.12 9.25
CA VAL A 174 -1.83 -2.21 9.02
C VAL A 174 -0.58 -3.05 8.81
N VAL A 175 0.12 -2.77 7.71
CA VAL A 175 1.48 -3.23 7.46
C VAL A 175 2.39 -2.02 7.56
N ASP A 176 3.36 -2.10 8.46
CA ASP A 176 4.39 -1.11 8.70
C ASP A 176 5.74 -1.82 8.54
N ALA A 177 6.55 -1.32 7.61
CA ALA A 177 7.87 -1.88 7.34
C ALA A 177 8.90 -0.80 7.05
N ARG A 178 10.08 -0.96 7.64
CA ARG A 178 11.22 -0.07 7.49
C ARG A 178 12.43 -0.86 7.05
N TRP A 179 13.10 -0.37 6.01
CA TRP A 179 14.39 -0.87 5.54
C TRP A 179 15.41 0.25 5.64
N LYS A 180 16.63 -0.09 6.03
CA LYS A 180 17.66 0.91 6.31
C LYS A 180 19.02 0.45 5.81
N GLY A 181 19.54 1.19 4.84
CA GLY A 181 20.90 1.07 4.33
C GLY A 181 21.82 2.22 4.77
N PRO A 182 23.09 2.15 4.39
CA PRO A 182 24.04 3.26 4.47
C PRO A 182 23.57 4.58 3.86
N THR A 183 22.90 4.55 2.71
CA THR A 183 22.57 5.77 1.95
C THR A 183 21.08 5.98 1.66
N ALA A 184 20.24 5.00 1.97
CA ALA A 184 18.80 5.08 1.79
C ALA A 184 18.05 4.45 2.96
N GLU A 185 16.87 4.99 3.24
CA GLU A 185 15.91 4.44 4.17
C GLU A 185 14.53 4.48 3.53
N LEU A 186 13.83 3.34 3.54
CA LEU A 186 12.49 3.19 3.00
C LEU A 186 11.54 2.81 4.13
N HIS A 187 10.44 3.53 4.23
CA HIS A 187 9.34 3.26 5.13
C HIS A 187 8.06 3.14 4.31
N ILE A 188 7.40 1.99 4.43
CA ILE A 188 6.12 1.71 3.77
C ILE A 188 5.10 1.41 4.85
N GLU A 189 4.05 2.22 4.87
CA GLU A 189 2.88 2.02 5.74
C GLU A 189 1.63 1.86 4.87
N LEU A 190 1.03 0.67 4.93
CA LEU A 190 -0.17 0.32 4.19
C LEU A 190 -1.32 0.03 5.14
N HIS A 191 -2.36 0.86 5.06
CA HIS A 191 -3.65 0.61 5.69
C HIS A 191 -4.55 -0.18 4.73
N SER A 192 -5.19 -1.22 5.24
CA SER A 192 -5.99 -2.18 4.46
C SER A 192 -5.23 -2.66 3.22
N PRO A 193 -4.07 -3.31 3.39
CA PRO A 193 -3.28 -3.79 2.26
C PRO A 193 -4.08 -4.84 1.49
N THR A 194 -4.01 -4.76 0.17
CA THR A 194 -4.61 -5.71 -0.78
C THR A 194 -3.55 -6.06 -1.81
N THR A 195 -3.57 -7.30 -2.31
CA THR A 195 -2.72 -7.67 -3.45
C THR A 195 -3.15 -6.92 -4.72
N GLY A 196 -2.21 -6.78 -5.65
CA GLY A 196 -2.40 -6.07 -6.91
C GLY A 196 -1.91 -4.63 -6.88
N GLN A 197 -2.26 -3.91 -7.94
CA GLN A 197 -1.79 -2.55 -8.18
C GLN A 197 -2.62 -1.53 -7.40
N GLY A 198 -1.95 -0.56 -6.80
CA GLY A 198 -2.55 0.59 -6.16
C GLY A 198 -1.71 1.84 -6.35
N ASN A 199 -2.27 2.97 -5.97
CA ASN A 199 -1.58 4.24 -5.88
C ASN A 199 -1.85 4.88 -4.51
N THR A 200 -1.02 5.82 -4.10
CA THR A 200 -1.14 6.50 -2.81
C THR A 200 -2.40 7.40 -2.72
N THR A 201 -3.12 7.64 -3.83
CA THR A 201 -4.39 8.39 -3.88
C THR A 201 -5.65 7.58 -3.63
N GLN A 202 -5.69 6.29 -4.00
CA GLN A 202 -6.95 5.53 -4.01
C GLN A 202 -7.45 5.17 -2.62
N ILE A 203 -6.55 5.05 -1.65
CA ILE A 203 -6.92 4.78 -0.27
C ILE A 203 -6.20 5.79 0.60
N PRO A 204 -6.94 6.63 1.36
CA PRO A 204 -6.31 7.49 2.36
C PRO A 204 -5.46 6.61 3.30
N PHE A 205 -4.33 7.13 3.76
CA PHE A 205 -3.41 6.43 4.67
C PHE A 205 -2.55 5.31 4.03
N ARG A 206 -2.35 5.32 2.71
CA ARG A 206 -1.23 4.59 2.07
C ARG A 206 -0.04 5.54 1.95
N VAL A 207 0.98 5.33 2.76
CA VAL A 207 2.13 6.21 2.87
C VAL A 207 3.39 5.49 2.41
N ILE A 208 4.13 6.15 1.53
CA ILE A 208 5.51 5.78 1.21
C ILE A 208 6.39 6.95 1.59
N GLU A 209 7.27 6.72 2.55
CA GLU A 209 8.32 7.64 2.97
C GLU A 209 9.67 7.08 2.55
N LEU A 210 10.45 7.90 1.84
CA LEU A 210 11.80 7.56 1.41
C LEU A 210 12.73 8.68 1.85
N THR A 211 13.75 8.31 2.61
CA THR A 211 14.83 9.21 3.00
C THR A 211 16.10 8.78 2.29
N LEU A 212 16.71 9.67 1.51
CA LEU A 212 17.97 9.43 0.81
C LEU A 212 19.05 10.32 1.42
N THR A 213 20.18 9.71 1.79
CA THR A 213 21.41 10.38 2.23
C THR A 213 22.60 9.96 1.37
N PRO A 214 22.61 10.31 0.06
CA PRO A 214 23.61 9.85 -0.90
C PRO A 214 24.99 10.49 -0.69
N THR A 215 25.05 11.62 0.01
CA THR A 215 26.29 12.29 0.41
C THR A 215 26.17 12.73 1.87
N PRO A 216 27.25 12.66 2.68
CA PRO A 216 27.21 13.13 4.06
C PRO A 216 26.73 14.59 4.13
N GLY A 217 25.66 14.82 4.89
CA GLY A 217 25.08 16.16 5.08
C GLY A 217 24.00 16.57 4.08
N THR A 218 23.68 15.73 3.09
CA THR A 218 22.50 15.92 2.22
C THR A 218 21.42 14.92 2.58
N THR A 219 20.24 15.40 2.98
CA THR A 219 19.06 14.56 3.20
C THR A 219 17.98 14.97 2.22
N ILE A 220 17.48 14.00 1.46
CA ILE A 220 16.34 14.14 0.57
C ILE A 220 15.20 13.32 1.17
N GLU A 221 14.15 14.00 1.61
CA GLU A 221 12.93 13.36 2.10
C GLU A 221 11.85 13.41 1.02
N ILE A 222 11.30 12.25 0.72
CA ILE A 222 10.18 12.05 -0.18
C ILE A 222 9.05 11.44 0.64
N SER A 223 7.90 12.09 0.65
CA SER A 223 6.68 11.54 1.19
C SER A 223 5.62 11.56 0.10
N SER A 224 5.08 10.39 -0.25
CA SER A 224 3.95 10.29 -1.17
C SER A 224 2.71 9.82 -0.43
N SER A 225 1.71 10.69 -0.47
CA SER A 225 0.36 10.46 0.04
C SER A 225 -0.72 10.98 -0.92
N HIS A 226 -0.34 11.57 -2.05
CA HIS A 226 -1.25 12.22 -3.01
C HIS A 226 -1.13 11.65 -4.42
N GLY A 227 -0.74 10.37 -4.56
CA GLY A 227 -0.78 9.63 -5.82
C GLY A 227 0.49 9.72 -6.66
N GLU A 228 1.56 10.29 -6.12
CA GLU A 228 2.86 10.42 -6.79
C GLU A 228 3.56 9.06 -6.95
N CYS A 229 3.21 8.10 -6.11
CA CYS A 229 3.71 6.74 -6.14
C CYS A 229 2.61 5.73 -6.49
N SER A 230 2.97 4.81 -7.38
CA SER A 230 2.25 3.57 -7.64
C SER A 230 2.98 2.40 -7.00
N PHE A 231 2.26 1.37 -6.59
CA PHE A 231 2.83 0.14 -6.06
C PHE A 231 2.03 -1.08 -6.51
N ASN A 232 2.66 -2.24 -6.49
CA ASN A 232 2.04 -3.52 -6.77
C ASN A 232 2.41 -4.49 -5.65
N VAL A 233 1.45 -4.85 -4.80
CA VAL A 233 1.65 -5.85 -3.75
C VAL A 233 1.44 -7.23 -4.37
N GLU A 234 2.51 -7.99 -4.53
CA GLU A 234 2.47 -9.32 -5.16
C GLU A 234 2.08 -10.39 -4.15
N ASN A 235 2.67 -10.33 -2.95
CA ASN A 235 2.41 -11.28 -1.88
C ASN A 235 1.99 -10.51 -0.63
N LEU A 236 0.94 -11.00 0.03
CA LEU A 236 0.44 -10.43 1.29
C LEU A 236 -0.02 -11.58 2.19
N HIS A 237 0.61 -11.67 3.35
CA HIS A 237 0.38 -12.70 4.36
C HIS A 237 0.47 -12.08 5.75
N ASP A 238 0.02 -12.83 6.76
CA ASP A 238 0.01 -12.37 8.16
C ASP A 238 1.41 -12.07 8.70
N THR A 239 2.42 -12.71 8.11
CA THR A 239 3.82 -12.62 8.53
C THR A 239 4.72 -11.94 7.50
N GLY A 240 4.17 -11.38 6.43
CA GLY A 240 4.99 -10.70 5.44
C GLY A 240 4.26 -10.20 4.20
N PHE A 241 4.92 -9.30 3.49
CA PHE A 241 4.47 -8.79 2.21
C PHE A 241 5.63 -8.49 1.29
N SER A 242 5.38 -8.54 -0.02
CA SER A 242 6.36 -8.16 -1.02
C SER A 242 5.71 -7.56 -2.26
N GLY A 243 6.49 -6.82 -3.02
CA GLY A 243 6.00 -6.12 -4.19
C GLY A 243 7.01 -5.18 -4.82
N THR A 244 6.46 -4.28 -5.63
CA THR A 244 7.22 -3.22 -6.32
C THR A 244 6.58 -1.87 -6.09
N PHE A 245 7.36 -0.80 -6.23
CA PHE A 245 6.86 0.56 -6.22
C PHE A 245 7.55 1.40 -7.30
N THR A 246 6.88 2.46 -7.73
CA THR A 246 7.40 3.44 -8.68
C THR A 246 6.78 4.80 -8.36
N CYS A 247 7.63 5.76 -8.05
CA CYS A 247 7.33 7.16 -7.84
C CYS A 247 7.96 7.96 -8.98
N SER A 248 7.18 8.77 -9.67
CA SER A 248 7.67 9.51 -10.84
C SER A 248 7.49 11.01 -10.66
N GLY A 249 8.51 11.77 -11.07
CA GLY A 249 8.48 13.24 -11.04
C GLY A 249 8.41 13.83 -9.63
N VAL A 250 8.91 13.12 -8.61
CA VAL A 250 8.86 13.62 -7.24
C VAL A 250 9.88 14.73 -7.07
N VAL A 251 9.49 15.84 -6.46
CA VAL A 251 10.37 16.99 -6.21
C VAL A 251 10.64 17.05 -4.71
N ALA A 252 11.88 16.78 -4.33
CA ALA A 252 12.29 16.92 -2.93
C ALA A 252 12.24 18.39 -2.48
N PRO A 253 11.97 18.70 -1.20
CA PRO A 253 11.85 20.08 -0.71
C PRO A 253 13.05 20.98 -1.02
N ASN A 254 14.24 20.37 -1.11
CA ASN A 254 15.52 21.06 -1.37
C ASN A 254 16.07 20.83 -2.78
N SER A 255 15.25 20.32 -3.72
CA SER A 255 15.64 20.03 -5.10
C SER A 255 14.72 20.74 -6.09
N THR A 256 15.27 21.30 -7.16
CA THR A 256 14.49 21.82 -8.30
C THR A 256 14.38 20.80 -9.43
N THR A 257 15.19 19.75 -9.40
CA THR A 257 15.14 18.66 -10.37
C THR A 257 14.25 17.54 -9.85
N PRO A 258 13.27 17.09 -10.64
CA PRO A 258 12.49 15.92 -10.29
C PRO A 258 13.38 14.67 -10.22
N ILE A 259 12.99 13.75 -9.36
CA ILE A 259 13.60 12.44 -9.22
C ILE A 259 12.54 11.36 -9.43
N ASP A 260 12.98 10.28 -10.08
CA ASP A 260 12.19 9.07 -10.26
C ASP A 260 12.78 7.99 -9.36
N VAL A 261 11.93 7.35 -8.57
CA VAL A 261 12.31 6.26 -7.68
C VAL A 261 11.52 5.03 -8.05
N LYS A 262 12.20 3.89 -8.18
CA LYS A 262 11.57 2.59 -8.36
C LYS A 262 12.26 1.57 -7.48
N GLY A 263 11.56 0.51 -7.13
CA GLY A 263 12.17 -0.52 -6.29
C GLY A 263 11.33 -1.75 -6.11
N THR A 264 11.95 -2.75 -5.50
CA THR A 264 11.28 -3.95 -4.96
C THR A 264 11.35 -3.88 -3.45
N PHE A 265 10.39 -4.49 -2.77
CA PHE A 265 10.42 -4.66 -1.33
C PHE A 265 9.98 -6.06 -0.96
N ALA A 266 10.58 -6.60 0.09
CA ALA A 266 10.11 -7.77 0.79
C ALA A 266 10.35 -7.58 2.28
N ALA A 267 9.30 -7.76 3.07
CA ALA A 267 9.38 -7.80 4.52
C ALA A 267 8.66 -9.04 5.04
N GLY A 268 9.33 -9.78 5.91
CA GLY A 268 8.73 -10.86 6.67
C GLY A 268 9.39 -11.02 8.03
N SER A 269 8.62 -11.52 8.99
CA SER A 269 9.08 -11.86 10.34
C SER A 269 9.91 -13.14 10.36
#